data_AF-A0A085EUR4-F1
#
_entry.id   AF-A0A085EUR4-F1
#
_cell.length_a   1.000
_cell.length_b   1.000
_cell.length_c   1.000
_cell.angle_alpha   90.00
_cell.angle_beta   90.00
_cell.angle_gamma   90.00
#
_symmetry.space_group_name_H-M   'P 1'
#
loop_
_entity.id
_entity.type
_entity.pdbx_description
1 polymer ?
#
loop_
_entity_poly.entity_id
_entity_poly.type
_entity_poly.pdbx_seq_one_letter_code
_entity_poly.pdbx_strand_id
1 'polypeptide(L)'
;MPPGTAAYAPPVSPLPNWYEVRAGAWQVPLETVREIRALVDARLSANELFGNKARIATYAIQFRGEARDGRRVVRLAGACNVHDTPPWQLSETFFNVNDGGKCYFDAEYDPLEKRLSRFDYHGYA
;
A
#
# COMPACT_ATOMS: atom_id res chain seq x y z
N MET A 1 -21.95 -17.77 -21.87
CA MET A 1 -20.93 -16.99 -21.14
C MET A 1 -19.57 -17.54 -21.53
N PRO A 2 -18.61 -16.72 -21.99
CA PRO A 2 -17.33 -17.24 -22.47
C PRO A 2 -16.52 -17.80 -21.29
N PRO A 3 -15.77 -18.90 -21.50
CA PRO A 3 -14.81 -19.40 -20.52
C PRO A 3 -13.52 -18.59 -20.65
N GLY A 4 -12.91 -18.20 -19.52
CA GLY A 4 -11.53 -17.71 -19.54
C GLY A 4 -11.35 -16.27 -19.09
N THR A 5 -11.50 -16.05 -17.79
CA THR A 5 -10.53 -15.29 -17.01
C THR A 5 -10.73 -15.78 -15.59
N ALA A 6 -9.82 -16.62 -15.09
CA ALA A 6 -9.75 -16.84 -13.65
C ALA A 6 -9.57 -15.45 -13.05
N ALA A 7 -10.61 -14.92 -12.40
CA ALA A 7 -10.51 -13.68 -11.67
C ALA A 7 -9.37 -13.91 -10.68
N TYR A 8 -8.26 -13.20 -10.87
CA TYR A 8 -7.15 -13.23 -9.93
C TYR A 8 -7.71 -12.73 -8.59
N ALA A 9 -8.06 -13.67 -7.73
CA ALA A 9 -8.32 -13.38 -6.34
C ALA A 9 -6.95 -13.06 -5.75
N PRO A 10 -6.70 -11.81 -5.32
CA PRO A 10 -5.41 -11.44 -4.79
C PRO A 10 -5.13 -12.37 -3.62
N PRO A 11 -3.92 -12.94 -3.54
CA PRO A 11 -3.53 -13.66 -2.37
C PRO A 11 -3.65 -12.71 -1.17
N VAL A 12 -4.18 -13.21 -0.07
CA VAL A 12 -3.98 -12.55 1.22
C VAL A 12 -2.46 -12.44 1.39
N SER A 13 -1.93 -11.22 1.42
CA SER A 13 -0.49 -11.06 1.55
C SER A 13 -0.05 -11.72 2.86
N PRO A 14 1.03 -12.53 2.84
CA PRO A 14 1.49 -13.22 4.05
C PRO A 14 2.10 -12.26 5.08
N LEU A 15 2.22 -10.97 4.74
CA LEU A 15 2.71 -9.94 5.64
C LEU A 15 1.54 -9.35 6.44
N PRO A 16 1.59 -9.38 7.78
CA PRO A 16 0.54 -8.83 8.63
C PRO A 16 0.28 -7.35 8.32
N ASN A 17 -0.99 -6.99 8.20
CA ASN A 17 -1.46 -5.64 7.85
C ASN A 17 -1.08 -5.15 6.44
N TRP A 18 -0.63 -6.02 5.54
CA TRP A 18 -0.40 -5.70 4.15
C TRP A 18 -1.42 -6.40 3.27
N TYR A 19 -2.13 -5.63 2.45
CA TYR A 19 -3.27 -6.08 1.67
C TYR A 19 -3.03 -5.78 0.20
N GLU A 20 -2.96 -6.82 -0.63
CA GLU A 20 -2.91 -6.65 -2.07
C GLU A 20 -4.30 -6.26 -2.55
N VAL A 21 -4.40 -5.13 -3.26
CA VAL A 21 -5.64 -4.63 -3.84
C VAL A 21 -5.87 -5.30 -5.20
N ARG A 22 -7.12 -5.72 -5.44
CA ARG A 22 -7.59 -6.32 -6.69
C ARG A 22 -7.30 -5.45 -7.91
N ALA A 23 -7.29 -6.12 -9.07
CA ALA A 23 -7.12 -5.52 -10.39
C ALA A 23 -5.77 -4.80 -10.57
N GLY A 24 -4.68 -5.35 -9.99
CA GLY A 24 -3.33 -4.94 -10.35
C GLY A 24 -3.01 -5.27 -11.81
N ALA A 25 -2.24 -4.41 -12.46
CA ALA A 25 -1.73 -4.63 -13.80
C ALA A 25 -0.68 -5.77 -13.84
N TRP A 26 -0.05 -6.05 -12.69
CA TRP A 26 0.90 -7.14 -12.50
C TRP A 26 0.96 -7.53 -11.03
N GLN A 27 1.36 -8.78 -10.76
CA GLN A 27 1.54 -9.29 -9.40
C GLN A 27 2.86 -8.79 -8.81
N VAL A 28 2.82 -8.21 -7.62
CA VAL A 28 4.02 -7.74 -6.91
C VAL A 28 4.69 -8.92 -6.19
N PRO A 29 5.96 -9.25 -6.50
CA PRO A 29 6.67 -10.33 -5.81
C PRO A 29 6.79 -10.07 -4.31
N LEU A 30 6.69 -11.12 -3.50
CA LEU A 30 6.78 -11.01 -2.04
C LEU A 30 8.08 -10.32 -1.56
N GLU A 31 9.20 -10.60 -2.23
CA GLU A 31 10.49 -9.95 -1.95
C GLU A 31 10.41 -8.43 -2.16
N THR A 32 9.71 -7.98 -3.21
CA THR A 32 9.44 -6.55 -3.44
C THR A 32 8.58 -5.97 -2.32
N VAL A 33 7.52 -6.66 -1.89
CA VAL A 33 6.66 -6.19 -0.79
C VAL A 33 7.46 -6.07 0.52
N ARG A 34 8.38 -7.00 0.80
CA ARG A 34 9.30 -6.92 1.95
C ARG A 34 10.25 -5.72 1.87
N GLU A 35 10.80 -5.44 0.68
CA GLU A 35 11.65 -4.27 0.47
C GLU A 35 10.87 -2.97 0.70
N ILE A 36 9.67 -2.86 0.13
CA ILE A 36 8.77 -1.72 0.34
C ILE A 36 8.47 -1.56 1.84
N ARG A 37 8.18 -2.66 2.55
CA ARG A 37 7.90 -2.61 3.99
C ARG A 37 9.04 -1.97 4.78
N ALA A 38 10.28 -2.33 4.50
CA ALA A 38 11.45 -1.73 5.16
C ALA A 38 11.57 -0.22 4.85
N LEU A 39 11.33 0.19 3.60
CA LEU A 39 11.38 1.59 3.19
C LEU A 39 10.28 2.44 3.84
N VAL A 40 9.05 1.91 3.88
CA VAL A 40 7.91 2.56 4.52
C VAL A 40 8.15 2.68 6.03
N ASP A 41 8.68 1.65 6.69
CA ASP A 41 8.95 1.68 8.13
C ASP A 41 10.01 2.74 8.48
N ALA A 42 11.08 2.82 7.68
CA ALA A 42 12.09 3.86 7.80
C ALA A 42 11.50 5.26 7.60
N ARG A 43 10.61 5.42 6.61
CA ARG A 43 9.97 6.71 6.29
C ARG A 43 8.99 7.17 7.38
N LEU A 44 8.20 6.25 7.93
CA LEU A 44 7.29 6.52 9.06
C LEU A 44 8.07 6.87 10.32
N SER A 45 9.14 6.11 10.62
CA SER A 45 9.98 6.32 11.81
C SER A 45 10.75 7.64 11.76
N ALA A 46 11.13 8.11 10.56
CA ALA A 46 11.79 9.39 10.37
C ALA A 46 10.84 10.60 10.45
N ASN A 47 9.53 10.39 10.54
CA ASN A 47 8.57 11.50 10.58
C ASN A 47 8.38 12.04 12.01
N GLU A 48 9.05 13.16 12.29
CA GLU A 48 9.03 13.84 13.60
C GLU A 48 7.62 14.27 14.04
N LEU A 49 6.68 14.50 13.10
CA LEU A 49 5.30 14.89 13.39
C LEU A 49 4.49 13.81 14.13
N PHE A 50 4.99 12.57 14.14
CA PHE A 50 4.31 11.41 14.69
C PHE A 50 5.02 10.77 15.89
N GLY A 51 6.29 11.12 16.10
CA GLY A 51 7.15 10.53 17.13
C GLY A 51 7.16 8.99 17.11
N ASN A 52 7.48 8.38 18.25
CA ASN A 52 7.55 6.92 18.42
C ASN A 52 6.21 6.16 18.24
N LYS A 53 5.11 6.87 17.93
CA LYS A 53 3.75 6.30 17.83
C LYS A 53 3.39 5.84 16.41
N ALA A 54 3.95 6.45 15.36
CA ALA A 54 3.76 5.94 13.99
C ALA A 54 4.72 4.78 13.74
N ARG A 55 4.24 3.56 13.97
CA ARG A 55 4.96 2.34 13.58
C ARG A 55 4.22 1.70 12.44
N ILE A 56 4.94 1.05 11.53
CA ILE A 56 4.31 0.35 10.41
C ILE A 56 3.27 -0.68 10.86
N ALA A 57 3.45 -1.25 12.06
CA ALA A 57 2.53 -2.22 12.65
C ALA A 57 1.14 -1.63 12.95
N THR A 58 1.00 -0.31 13.11
CA THR A 58 -0.29 0.35 13.36
C THR A 58 -1.01 0.73 12.08
N TYR A 59 -0.44 0.48 10.90
CA TYR A 59 -1.06 0.79 9.62
C TYR A 59 -1.56 -0.48 8.96
N ALA A 60 -2.78 -0.43 8.42
CA ALA A 60 -3.17 -1.28 7.30
C ALA A 60 -2.62 -0.65 6.02
N ILE A 61 -1.78 -1.38 5.31
CA ILE A 61 -1.12 -0.92 4.08
C ILE A 61 -1.68 -1.71 2.92
N GLN A 62 -2.28 -0.99 1.98
CA GLN A 62 -2.73 -1.51 0.72
C GLN A 62 -1.66 -1.31 -0.34
N PHE A 63 -1.50 -2.29 -1.22
CA PHE A 63 -0.57 -2.18 -2.34
C PHE A 63 -1.14 -2.77 -3.63
N ARG A 64 -0.71 -2.25 -4.78
CA ARG A 64 -1.09 -2.76 -6.10
C ARG A 64 0.00 -2.48 -7.12
N GLY A 65 0.33 -3.49 -7.92
CA GLY A 65 1.18 -3.31 -9.10
C GLY A 65 0.41 -2.56 -10.19
N GLU A 66 0.89 -1.40 -10.59
CA GLU A 66 0.36 -0.62 -11.72
C GLU A 66 1.38 -0.54 -12.85
N ALA A 67 0.89 -0.34 -14.07
CA ALA A 67 1.71 -0.03 -15.23
C ALA A 67 1.39 1.41 -15.66
N ARG A 68 2.37 2.30 -15.63
CA ARG A 68 2.25 3.70 -16.04
C ARG A 68 3.35 4.04 -17.02
N ASP A 69 2.98 4.52 -18.21
CA ASP A 69 3.92 4.92 -19.26
C ASP A 69 4.98 3.84 -19.58
N GLY A 70 4.57 2.57 -19.59
CA GLY A 70 5.45 1.43 -19.82
C GLY A 70 6.34 1.02 -18.63
N ARG A 71 6.26 1.74 -17.51
CA ARG A 71 6.98 1.42 -16.26
C ARG A 71 6.08 0.67 -15.30
N ARG A 72 6.64 -0.32 -14.62
CA ARG A 72 5.99 -1.00 -13.49
C ARG A 72 6.22 -0.16 -12.24
N VAL A 73 5.15 0.18 -11.54
CA VAL A 73 5.22 0.85 -10.23
C VAL A 73 4.34 0.09 -9.26
N VAL A 74 4.62 0.22 -7.96
CA VAL A 74 3.75 -0.29 -6.90
C VAL A 74 3.12 0.91 -6.23
N ARG A 75 1.81 1.07 -6.40
CA ARG A 75 1.05 2.08 -5.68
C ARG A 75 0.75 1.57 -4.28
N LEU A 76 0.87 2.44 -3.30
CA LEU A 76 0.69 2.16 -1.88
C LEU A 76 -0.28 3.18 -1.29
N ALA A 77 -1.13 2.71 -0.38
CA ALA A 77 -1.91 3.57 0.50
C ALA A 77 -1.91 2.97 1.90
N GLY A 78 -1.70 3.77 2.94
CA GLY A 78 -1.69 3.30 4.32
C GLY A 78 -2.68 4.07 5.19
N ALA A 79 -3.38 3.36 6.07
CA ALA A 79 -4.29 3.97 7.06
C ALA A 79 -4.16 3.30 8.44
N CYS A 80 -4.17 4.08 9.52
CA CYS A 80 -3.99 3.58 10.90
C CYS A 80 -5.28 3.33 11.71
N ASN A 81 -6.44 3.83 11.26
CA ASN A 81 -7.73 3.73 11.96
C ASN A 81 -8.75 2.84 11.21
N VAL A 82 -8.26 1.80 10.52
CA VAL A 82 -9.10 0.93 9.68
C VAL A 82 -9.05 -0.53 10.13
N HIS A 83 -8.63 -0.79 11.38
CA HIS A 83 -8.50 -2.14 11.93
C HIS A 83 -9.83 -2.89 12.05
N ASP A 84 -10.96 -2.18 12.13
CA ASP A 84 -12.31 -2.76 12.12
C ASP A 84 -12.80 -3.10 10.70
N THR A 85 -12.05 -2.71 9.66
CA THR A 85 -12.41 -3.02 8.27
C THR A 85 -12.02 -4.46 7.96
N PRO A 86 -12.94 -5.29 7.44
CA PRO A 86 -12.62 -6.67 7.10
C PRO A 86 -11.49 -6.77 6.06
N PRO A 87 -10.55 -7.73 6.18
CA PRO A 87 -9.45 -7.91 5.22
C PRO A 87 -9.88 -8.02 3.76
N TRP A 88 -11.03 -8.65 3.50
CA TRP A 88 -11.54 -8.80 2.13
C TRP A 88 -11.87 -7.45 1.50
N GLN A 89 -12.44 -6.52 2.26
CA GLN A 89 -12.77 -5.17 1.81
C GLN A 89 -11.50 -4.33 1.59
N LEU A 90 -10.50 -4.51 2.44
CA LEU A 90 -9.16 -3.91 2.28
C LEU A 90 -8.44 -4.39 1.02
N SER A 91 -8.85 -5.52 0.43
CA SER A 91 -8.29 -6.02 -0.83
C SER A 91 -9.13 -5.66 -2.06
N GLU A 92 -10.27 -4.97 -1.95
CA GLU A 92 -11.09 -4.65 -3.13
C GLU A 92 -10.67 -3.34 -3.81
N THR A 93 -10.57 -2.27 -3.03
CA THR A 93 -10.25 -0.92 -3.53
C THR A 93 -9.29 -0.22 -2.59
N PHE A 94 -8.46 0.66 -3.15
CA PHE A 94 -7.66 1.56 -2.32
C PHE A 94 -8.56 2.40 -1.41
N PHE A 95 -8.06 2.70 -0.21
CA PHE A 95 -8.63 3.71 0.67
C PHE A 95 -8.83 4.99 -0.13
N ASN A 96 -10.06 5.46 -0.17
CA ASN A 96 -10.38 6.76 -0.75
C ASN A 96 -10.61 7.71 0.42
N VAL A 97 -9.61 8.54 0.72
CA VAL A 97 -9.64 9.42 1.87
C VAL A 97 -9.54 10.86 1.38
N ASN A 98 -10.66 11.57 1.39
CA ASN A 98 -10.71 12.98 1.01
C ASN A 98 -10.13 13.91 2.10
N ASP A 99 -10.08 13.45 3.36
CA ASP A 99 -9.55 14.21 4.51
C ASP A 99 -9.06 13.24 5.61
N GLY A 100 -7.82 12.76 5.46
CA GLY A 100 -7.30 11.60 6.22
C GLY A 100 -6.53 11.95 7.49
N GLY A 101 -6.27 13.23 7.68
CA GLY A 101 -5.38 13.71 8.71
C GLY A 101 -4.01 13.00 8.66
N LYS A 102 -3.37 13.00 9.82
CA LYS A 102 -2.06 12.39 10.03
C LYS A 102 -2.05 10.86 9.77
N CYS A 103 -3.20 10.21 9.83
CA CYS A 103 -3.31 8.75 9.86
C CYS A 103 -3.35 8.09 8.47
N TYR A 104 -3.19 8.88 7.40
CA TYR A 104 -3.26 8.40 6.02
C TYR A 104 -2.05 8.85 5.21
N PHE A 105 -1.52 7.95 4.38
CA PHE A 105 -0.50 8.28 3.39
C PHE A 105 -0.76 7.58 2.06
N ASP A 106 -0.32 8.22 0.97
CA ASP A 106 -0.10 7.57 -0.32
C ASP A 106 1.41 7.49 -0.59
N ALA A 107 1.83 6.47 -1.33
CA ALA A 107 3.20 6.37 -1.82
C ALA A 107 3.27 5.59 -3.13
N GLU A 108 4.36 5.78 -3.86
CA GLU A 108 4.68 5.03 -5.06
C GLU A 108 6.08 4.44 -4.95
N TYR A 109 6.22 3.16 -5.22
CA TYR A 109 7.52 2.49 -5.25
C TYR A 109 7.88 2.10 -6.68
N ASP A 110 9.09 2.48 -7.10
CA ASP A 110 9.67 2.04 -8.37
C ASP A 110 10.59 0.82 -8.12
N PRO A 111 10.25 -0.37 -8.67
CA PRO A 111 11.03 -1.59 -8.49
C PRO A 111 12.37 -1.61 -9.25
N LEU A 112 12.56 -0.77 -10.27
CA LEU A 112 13.82 -0.66 -11.00
C LEU A 112 14.80 0.22 -10.22
N GLU A 113 14.31 1.35 -9.70
CA GLU A 113 15.13 2.29 -8.93
C GLU A 113 15.21 1.95 -7.43
N LYS A 114 14.41 0.98 -6.97
CA LYS A 114 14.28 0.57 -5.57
C LYS A 114 14.00 1.73 -4.61
N ARG A 115 13.12 2.63 -5.05
CA ARG A 115 12.91 3.91 -4.37
C ARG A 115 11.43 4.16 -4.13
N LEU A 116 11.16 4.64 -2.93
CA LEU A 116 9.87 5.18 -2.53
C LEU A 116 9.80 6.66 -2.94
N SER A 117 8.72 7.03 -3.60
CA SER A 117 8.45 8.36 -4.17
C SER A 117 7.02 8.76 -3.86
N ARG A 118 6.71 10.06 -3.98
CA ARG A 118 5.37 10.63 -3.68
C ARG A 118 4.80 10.15 -2.34
N PHE A 119 5.65 10.12 -1.31
CA PHE A 119 5.24 9.74 0.03
C PHE A 119 4.58 10.95 0.69
N ASP A 120 3.27 11.04 0.55
CA ASP A 120 2.48 12.19 0.94
C ASP A 120 1.51 11.80 2.07
N TYR A 121 1.56 12.54 3.17
CA TYR A 121 0.62 12.39 4.29
C TYR A 121 -0.54 13.35 4.08
N HIS A 122 -1.77 12.85 4.02
CA HIS A 122 -2.94 13.70 3.80
C HIS A 122 -3.46 14.28 5.11
N GLY A 123 -2.65 15.10 5.77
CA GLY A 123 -2.97 15.65 7.09
C GLY A 123 -2.52 17.06 7.36
N TYR A 124 -2.01 17.76 6.36
CA TYR A 124 -1.60 19.15 6.44
C TYR A 124 -1.84 19.84 5.10
N ALA A 125 -2.86 20.69 5.06
CA ALA A 125 -2.88 21.88 4.22
C ALA A 125 -2.20 23.02 4.99
#